data_AF-A0A1G2R3B3-F1
#
_entry.id   AF-A0A1G2R3B3-F1
#
_cell.length_a   1.000
_cell.length_b   1.000
_cell.length_c   1.000
_cell.angle_alpha   90.00
_cell.angle_beta   90.00
_cell.angle_gamma   90.00
#
_symmetry.space_group_name_H-M   'P 1'
#
loop_
_entity.id
_entity.type
_entity.pdbx_description
1 polymer ?
#
loop_
_entity_poly.entity_id
_entity_poly.type
_entity_poly.pdbx_seq_one_letter_code
_entity_poly.pdbx_strand_id
1 'polypeptide(L)'
;MVAAYGKILPKALLDIPPKGSLNVHPSLLPKYRGPSPVQAALLNGDQETGVSIIVLDEKMDHGPILAVERLSMQKNYTYSELHNMLAELGGNLLIRTIPLWAEGKIQAKAQDEARATYTKMITWKDGRIDWGKPAEYIERQIRAFNPEPGTYTFYREQVLKIRKAELRDNKLVMREVQLAGKKPMSFEDFLRGHQDYANPQ
;
A
#
# COMPACT_ATOMS: atom_id res chain seq x y z
N MET A 1 20.58 7.23 -4.45
CA MET A 1 19.35 6.39 -4.45
C MET A 1 18.38 6.99 -3.47
N VAL A 2 17.10 7.01 -3.83
CA VAL A 2 15.99 7.45 -3.00
C VAL A 2 15.04 6.25 -2.85
N ALA A 3 14.50 6.04 -1.65
CA ALA A 3 13.45 5.07 -1.40
C ALA A 3 12.61 5.58 -0.23
N ALA A 4 11.28 5.55 -0.35
CA ALA A 4 10.35 6.02 0.69
C ALA A 4 10.65 7.44 1.22
N TYR A 5 11.08 8.37 0.35
CA TYR A 5 11.38 9.74 0.72
C TYR A 5 10.16 10.65 0.46
N GLY A 6 9.50 11.08 1.53
CA GLY A 6 8.22 11.80 1.46
C GLY A 6 8.30 13.26 1.00
N LYS A 7 9.41 13.72 0.42
CA LYS A 7 9.58 15.09 -0.09
C LYS A 7 10.00 15.08 -1.55
N ILE A 8 9.50 16.05 -2.31
CA ILE A 8 9.97 16.29 -3.68
C ILE A 8 11.41 16.80 -3.59
N LEU A 9 12.32 16.18 -4.34
CA LEU A 9 13.71 16.60 -4.40
C LEU A 9 13.86 17.76 -5.39
N PRO A 10 14.46 18.90 -4.98
CA PRO A 10 14.80 19.97 -5.90
C PRO A 10 15.74 19.47 -7.00
N LYS A 11 15.59 20.03 -8.20
CA LYS A 11 16.44 19.71 -9.36
C LYS A 11 17.94 19.77 -9.05
N ALA A 12 18.36 20.76 -8.27
CA ALA A 12 19.76 20.92 -7.85
C ALA A 12 20.32 19.71 -7.09
N LEU A 13 19.49 18.95 -6.37
CA LEU A 13 19.90 17.71 -5.72
C LEU A 13 19.83 16.51 -6.67
N LEU A 14 18.83 16.48 -7.55
CA LEU A 14 18.64 15.41 -8.53
C LEU A 14 19.81 15.30 -9.51
N ASP A 15 20.42 16.44 -9.85
CA ASP A 15 21.53 16.57 -10.81
C ASP A 15 22.91 16.28 -10.21
N ILE A 16 23.05 16.10 -8.89
CA ILE A 16 24.36 15.83 -8.26
C ILE A 16 24.95 14.50 -8.75
N PRO A 17 24.19 13.38 -8.81
CA PRO A 17 24.74 12.13 -9.32
C PRO A 17 24.86 12.18 -10.86
N PRO A 18 26.02 11.84 -11.45
CA PRO A 18 26.26 11.98 -12.88
C PRO A 18 25.38 11.07 -13.75
N LYS A 19 24.78 10.04 -13.16
CA LYS A 19 23.86 9.10 -13.80
C LYS A 19 22.41 9.32 -13.34
N GLY A 20 22.11 10.46 -12.75
CA GLY A 20 20.81 10.79 -12.17
C GLY A 20 20.52 10.06 -10.86
N SER A 21 19.44 10.48 -10.21
CA SER A 21 18.96 9.88 -8.97
C SER A 21 17.96 8.78 -9.27
N LEU A 22 18.18 7.57 -8.74
CA LEU A 22 17.24 6.45 -8.89
C LEU A 22 16.25 6.38 -7.72
N ASN A 23 15.00 6.00 -8.01
CA ASN A 23 13.98 5.65 -7.02
C ASN A 23 13.46 4.22 -7.22
N VAL A 24 13.17 3.53 -6.11
CA VAL A 24 12.50 2.23 -6.10
C VAL A 24 11.04 2.44 -5.71
N HIS A 25 10.13 2.22 -6.64
CA HIS A 25 8.71 2.48 -6.45
C HIS A 25 7.91 1.17 -6.39
N PRO A 26 7.14 0.90 -5.31
CA PRO A 26 6.46 -0.38 -5.11
C PRO A 26 5.10 -0.45 -5.85
N SER A 27 5.14 -0.18 -7.16
CA SER A 27 4.07 -0.50 -8.09
C SER A 27 4.61 -0.81 -9.50
N LEU A 28 3.72 -1.27 -10.37
CA LEU A 28 3.94 -1.34 -11.81
C LEU A 28 3.63 0.02 -12.43
N LEU A 29 4.60 0.91 -12.49
CA LEU A 29 4.44 2.24 -13.09
C LEU A 29 4.05 2.10 -14.58
N PRO A 30 3.18 2.99 -15.09
CA PRO A 30 2.74 4.27 -14.50
C PRO A 30 1.57 4.18 -13.50
N LYS A 31 1.08 2.99 -13.16
CA LYS A 31 0.00 2.82 -12.18
C LYS A 31 0.49 3.17 -10.78
N TYR A 32 -0.33 3.89 -10.01
CA TYR A 32 -0.10 4.23 -8.60
C TYR A 32 1.14 5.07 -8.31
N ARG A 33 1.36 6.14 -9.08
CA ARG A 33 2.28 7.21 -8.68
C ARG A 33 1.86 7.78 -7.31
N GLY A 34 2.81 8.16 -6.47
CA GLY A 34 2.56 8.80 -5.18
C GLY A 34 2.75 7.90 -3.96
N PRO A 35 2.27 8.34 -2.79
CA PRO A 35 2.79 7.89 -1.50
C PRO A 35 2.21 6.57 -0.96
N SER A 36 1.17 5.99 -1.56
CA SER A 36 0.50 4.82 -0.99
C SER A 36 0.13 3.74 -2.01
N PRO A 37 1.06 3.32 -2.89
CA PRO A 37 0.80 2.32 -3.93
C PRO A 37 0.46 0.93 -3.39
N VAL A 38 1.08 0.50 -2.29
CA VAL A 38 0.84 -0.83 -1.70
C VAL A 38 -0.58 -0.93 -1.16
N GLN A 39 -1.03 0.09 -0.41
CA GLN A 39 -2.40 0.16 0.08
C GLN A 39 -3.39 0.25 -1.08
N ALA A 40 -3.09 1.03 -2.13
CA ALA A 40 -3.95 1.17 -3.30
C ALA A 40 -4.13 -0.16 -4.05
N ALA A 41 -3.06 -0.92 -4.25
CA ALA A 41 -3.12 -2.24 -4.90
C ALA A 41 -4.02 -3.21 -4.12
N LEU A 42 -3.87 -3.25 -2.79
CA LEU A 42 -4.72 -4.08 -1.92
C LEU A 42 -6.18 -3.63 -1.92
N LEU A 43 -6.43 -2.33 -1.78
CA LEU A 43 -7.78 -1.76 -1.73
C LEU A 43 -8.54 -2.00 -3.05
N ASN A 44 -7.86 -1.83 -4.19
CA ASN A 44 -8.44 -2.06 -5.51
C ASN A 44 -8.60 -3.55 -5.85
N GLY A 45 -8.04 -4.46 -5.04
CA GLY A 45 -8.14 -5.90 -5.25
C GLY A 45 -7.35 -6.37 -6.46
N ASP A 46 -6.22 -5.70 -6.75
CA ASP A 46 -5.36 -6.07 -7.86
C ASP A 46 -4.85 -7.52 -7.72
N GLN A 47 -4.79 -8.23 -8.85
CA GLN A 47 -4.24 -9.59 -8.92
C GLN A 47 -2.73 -9.59 -9.13
N GLU A 48 -2.15 -8.43 -9.44
CA GLU A 48 -0.74 -8.26 -9.72
C GLU A 48 -0.30 -6.86 -9.31
N THR A 49 0.91 -6.78 -8.76
CA THR A 49 1.65 -5.55 -8.51
C THR A 49 3.13 -5.79 -8.82
N GLY A 50 4.03 -4.97 -8.31
CA GLY A 50 5.45 -5.17 -8.48
C GLY A 50 6.26 -3.96 -8.07
N VAL A 51 7.49 -3.91 -8.55
CA VAL A 51 8.42 -2.82 -8.29
C VAL A 51 8.93 -2.26 -9.60
N SER A 52 9.00 -0.93 -9.68
CA SER A 52 9.63 -0.20 -10.78
C SER A 52 10.84 0.57 -10.25
N ILE A 53 11.96 0.50 -10.96
CA ILE A 53 13.09 1.41 -10.74
C ILE A 53 12.99 2.52 -11.77
N ILE A 54 12.98 3.76 -11.32
CA ILE A 54 12.91 4.94 -12.19
C ILE A 54 14.12 5.83 -12.00
N VAL A 55 14.46 6.58 -13.05
CA VAL A 55 15.29 7.78 -12.93
C VAL A 55 14.37 8.91 -12.50
N LEU A 56 14.67 9.55 -11.38
CA LEU A 56 13.87 10.64 -10.83
C LEU A 56 13.98 11.90 -11.70
N ASP A 57 12.87 12.60 -11.80
CA ASP A 57 12.78 13.99 -12.25
C ASP A 57 12.03 14.83 -11.21
N GLU A 58 11.67 16.06 -11.57
CA GLU A 58 11.01 17.01 -10.67
C GLU A 58 9.55 16.65 -10.34
N LYS A 59 8.97 15.66 -11.03
CA LYS A 59 7.58 15.22 -10.84
C LYS A 59 7.52 13.93 -10.03
N MET A 60 6.44 13.76 -9.27
CA MET A 60 6.25 12.59 -8.40
C MET A 60 6.08 11.30 -9.22
N ASP A 61 7.03 10.37 -9.07
CA ASP A 61 7.07 9.04 -9.68
C ASP A 61 6.82 9.01 -11.21
N HIS A 62 7.15 10.10 -11.89
CA HIS A 62 6.89 10.30 -13.33
C HIS A 62 8.08 9.88 -14.20
N GLY A 63 9.30 10.04 -13.69
CA GLY A 63 10.52 9.85 -14.46
C GLY A 63 10.65 8.46 -15.11
N PRO A 64 11.53 8.33 -16.12
CA PRO A 64 11.54 7.16 -16.99
C PRO A 64 11.92 5.88 -16.25
N ILE A 65 11.29 4.78 -16.63
CA ILE A 65 11.45 3.46 -16.03
C ILE A 65 12.71 2.80 -16.57
N LEU A 66 13.55 2.34 -15.65
CA LEU A 66 14.80 1.65 -15.92
C LEU A 66 14.64 0.12 -15.86
N ALA A 67 13.89 -0.38 -14.88
CA ALA A 67 13.62 -1.80 -14.70
C ALA A 67 12.29 -2.02 -13.98
N VAL A 68 11.66 -3.17 -14.21
CA VAL A 68 10.39 -3.57 -13.59
C VAL A 68 10.45 -5.04 -13.22
N GLU A 69 9.94 -5.39 -12.05
CA GLU A 69 9.74 -6.76 -11.60
C GLU A 69 8.28 -6.93 -11.14
N ARG A 70 7.63 -8.01 -11.58
CA ARG A 70 6.20 -8.27 -11.32
C ARG A 70 6.02 -9.25 -10.17
N LEU A 71 4.92 -9.09 -9.44
CA LEU A 71 4.50 -9.96 -8.35
C LEU A 71 3.01 -10.27 -8.46
N SER A 72 2.67 -11.55 -8.62
CA SER A 72 1.29 -12.02 -8.51
C SER A 72 0.81 -11.92 -7.06
N MET A 73 -0.38 -11.35 -6.84
CA MET A 73 -0.94 -11.13 -5.51
C MET A 73 -1.87 -12.27 -5.10
N GLN A 74 -1.70 -12.75 -3.87
CA GLN A 74 -2.66 -13.66 -3.26
C GLN A 74 -3.82 -12.88 -2.64
N LYS A 75 -5.01 -13.48 -2.59
CA LYS A 75 -6.24 -12.82 -2.11
C LYS A 75 -6.17 -12.34 -0.66
N ASN A 76 -5.38 -13.01 0.17
CA ASN A 76 -5.31 -12.81 1.62
C ASN A 76 -4.11 -11.97 2.08
N TYR A 77 -3.27 -11.46 1.17
CA TYR A 77 -2.12 -10.65 1.57
C TYR A 77 -2.55 -9.44 2.38
N THR A 78 -1.91 -9.25 3.52
CA THR A 78 -1.98 -8.03 4.32
C THR A 78 -1.01 -6.98 3.78
N TYR A 79 -1.17 -5.73 4.21
CA TYR A 79 -0.21 -4.67 3.92
C TYR A 79 1.21 -5.06 4.33
N SER A 80 1.40 -5.57 5.55
CA SER A 80 2.74 -5.91 6.06
C SER A 80 3.42 -7.00 5.22
N GLU A 81 2.69 -8.04 4.84
CA GLU A 81 3.23 -9.11 3.99
C GLU A 81 3.62 -8.58 2.61
N LEU A 82 2.69 -7.88 1.94
CA LEU A 82 2.94 -7.36 0.60
C LEU A 82 4.06 -6.33 0.59
N HIS A 83 4.10 -5.44 1.58
CA HIS A 83 5.17 -4.46 1.74
C HIS A 83 6.54 -5.13 1.86
N ASN A 84 6.66 -6.15 2.71
CA ASN A 84 7.93 -6.86 2.90
C ASN A 84 8.38 -7.59 1.64
N MET A 85 7.45 -8.26 0.95
CA MET A 85 7.74 -8.92 -0.33
C MET A 85 8.21 -7.92 -1.38
N LEU A 86 7.55 -6.76 -1.50
CA LEU A 86 7.94 -5.71 -2.44
C LEU A 86 9.27 -5.05 -2.07
N ALA A 87 9.57 -4.88 -0.78
CA ALA A 87 10.86 -4.37 -0.33
C ALA A 87 12.00 -5.33 -0.73
N GLU A 88 11.83 -6.63 -0.52
CA GLU A 88 12.80 -7.65 -0.94
C GLU A 88 12.94 -7.69 -2.47
N LEU A 89 11.81 -7.71 -3.19
CA LEU A 89 11.79 -7.69 -4.66
C LEU A 89 12.52 -6.47 -5.21
N GLY A 90 12.29 -5.30 -4.63
CA GLY A 90 12.91 -4.04 -5.01
C GLY A 90 14.42 -3.99 -4.73
N GLY A 91 14.85 -4.51 -3.58
CA GLY A 91 16.27 -4.65 -3.26
C GLY A 91 16.99 -5.55 -4.27
N ASN A 92 16.40 -6.70 -4.58
CA ASN A 92 16.94 -7.64 -5.56
C ASN A 92 16.99 -7.04 -6.97
N LEU A 93 15.93 -6.35 -7.39
CA LEU A 93 15.88 -5.67 -8.69
C LEU A 93 16.95 -4.57 -8.78
N LEU A 94 17.17 -3.82 -7.70
CA LEU A 94 18.16 -2.75 -7.65
C LEU A 94 19.59 -3.28 -7.81
N ILE A 95 19.94 -4.37 -7.09
CA ILE A 95 21.26 -5.01 -7.17
C ILE A 95 21.59 -5.42 -8.61
N ARG A 96 20.60 -5.94 -9.35
CA ARG A 96 20.76 -6.31 -10.77
C ARG A 96 20.84 -5.10 -11.69
N THR A 97 20.14 -4.02 -11.36
CA THR A 97 19.94 -2.86 -12.25
C THR A 97 21.10 -1.86 -12.19
N ILE A 98 21.64 -1.57 -10.99
CA ILE A 98 22.67 -0.53 -10.80
C ILE A 98 23.93 -0.77 -11.66
N PRO A 99 24.53 -1.98 -11.71
CA PRO A 99 25.74 -2.20 -12.51
C PRO A 99 25.48 -1.94 -14.00
N LEU A 100 24.36 -2.43 -14.53
CA LEU A 100 23.97 -2.25 -15.93
C LEU A 100 23.75 -0.76 -16.25
N TRP A 101 23.16 0.00 -15.33
CA TRP A 101 22.96 1.44 -15.49
C TRP A 101 24.26 2.23 -15.44
N ALA A 102 25.13 1.90 -14.49
CA ALA A 102 26.44 2.54 -14.35
C ALA A 102 27.29 2.36 -15.62
N GLU A 103 27.26 1.15 -16.19
CA GLU A 103 27.96 0.78 -17.42
C GLU A 103 27.26 1.28 -18.71
N GLY A 104 26.06 1.85 -18.62
CA GLY A 104 25.30 2.33 -19.78
C GLY A 104 24.75 1.21 -20.67
N LYS A 105 24.61 -0.01 -20.13
CA LYS A 105 24.09 -1.19 -20.84
C LYS A 105 22.56 -1.24 -20.95
N ILE A 106 21.86 -0.41 -20.17
CA ILE A 106 20.40 -0.30 -20.20
C ILE A 106 20.00 1.17 -20.35
N GLN A 107 18.82 1.38 -20.93
CA GLN A 107 18.25 2.70 -21.17
C GLN A 107 16.90 2.81 -20.48
N ALA A 108 16.66 3.95 -19.84
CA ALA A 108 15.37 4.25 -19.25
C ALA A 108 14.34 4.59 -20.34
N LYS A 109 13.10 4.15 -20.15
CA LYS A 109 11.98 4.37 -21.07
C LYS A 109 10.96 5.31 -20.45
N ALA A 110 10.49 6.28 -21.23
CA ALA A 110 9.42 7.16 -20.79
C ALA A 110 8.18 6.36 -20.40
N GLN A 111 7.46 6.83 -19.38
CA GLN A 111 6.21 6.25 -18.96
C GLN A 111 5.09 6.60 -19.95
N ASP A 112 4.09 5.72 -20.06
CA ASP A 112 2.87 6.00 -20.82
C ASP A 112 1.90 6.83 -19.96
N GLU A 113 1.86 8.14 -20.21
CA GLU A 113 1.05 9.08 -19.43
C GLU A 113 -0.45 8.77 -19.47
N ALA A 114 -0.96 8.15 -20.53
CA ALA A 114 -2.37 7.79 -20.64
C ALA A 114 -2.80 6.69 -19.65
N ARG A 115 -1.83 5.96 -19.10
CA ARG A 115 -2.04 4.87 -18.13
C ARG A 115 -1.69 5.26 -16.70
N ALA A 116 -1.28 6.51 -16.48
CA ALA A 116 -0.88 6.97 -15.16
C ALA A 116 -2.08 7.05 -14.21
N THR A 117 -1.91 6.49 -13.01
CA THR A 117 -2.86 6.67 -11.90
C THR A 117 -2.14 7.15 -10.67
N TYR A 118 -2.86 7.82 -9.77
CA TYR A 118 -2.27 8.51 -8.63
C TYR A 118 -2.87 8.02 -7.33
N THR A 119 -2.01 7.92 -6.32
CA THR A 119 -2.38 7.64 -4.93
C THR A 119 -2.30 8.93 -4.12
N LYS A 120 -3.01 8.94 -2.99
CA LYS A 120 -2.94 10.00 -1.99
C LYS A 120 -2.33 9.46 -0.71
N MET A 121 -1.82 10.35 0.12
CA MET A 121 -1.39 9.99 1.46
C MET A 121 -2.61 9.50 2.26
N ILE A 122 -2.52 8.28 2.76
CA ILE A 122 -3.56 7.70 3.62
C ILE A 122 -3.48 8.34 4.99
N THR A 123 -4.63 8.73 5.53
CA THR A 123 -4.77 9.34 6.86
C THR A 123 -5.64 8.47 7.76
N TRP A 124 -5.62 8.73 9.07
CA TRP A 124 -6.55 8.11 10.01
C TRP A 124 -8.01 8.20 9.55
N LYS A 125 -8.43 9.34 8.96
CA LYS A 125 -9.82 9.52 8.49
C LYS A 125 -10.23 8.51 7.41
N ASP A 126 -9.28 8.09 6.57
CA ASP A 126 -9.52 7.07 5.53
C ASP A 126 -9.74 5.67 6.13
N GLY A 127 -9.29 5.44 7.38
CA GLY A 127 -9.48 4.20 8.13
C GLY A 127 -10.90 3.97 8.64
N ARG A 128 -11.79 4.98 8.58
CA ARG A 128 -13.19 4.79 9.00
C ARG A 128 -13.88 3.82 8.05
N ILE A 129 -14.47 2.77 8.61
CA ILE A 129 -15.27 1.82 7.84
C ILE A 129 -16.61 2.47 7.48
N ASP A 130 -16.91 2.48 6.19
CA ASP A 130 -18.23 2.77 5.64
C ASP A 130 -18.96 1.45 5.42
N TRP A 131 -19.89 1.14 6.32
CA TRP A 131 -20.68 -0.09 6.29
C TRP A 131 -21.65 -0.17 5.09
N GLY A 132 -21.85 0.94 4.36
CA GLY A 132 -22.57 0.92 3.08
C GLY A 132 -21.77 0.33 1.92
N LYS A 133 -20.48 0.00 2.11
CA LYS A 133 -19.63 -0.61 1.09
C LYS A 133 -19.79 -2.14 1.05
N PRO A 134 -19.53 -2.79 -0.10
CA PRO A 134 -19.52 -4.25 -0.18
C PRO A 134 -18.55 -4.86 0.83
N ALA A 135 -18.93 -6.00 1.42
CA ALA A 135 -18.10 -6.72 2.39
C ALA A 135 -16.67 -6.97 1.88
N GLU A 136 -16.51 -7.27 0.58
CA GLU A 136 -15.20 -7.51 -0.04
C GLU A 136 -14.32 -6.25 -0.09
N TYR A 137 -14.94 -5.08 -0.22
CA TYR A 137 -14.21 -3.82 -0.16
C TYR A 137 -13.75 -3.54 1.26
N ILE A 138 -14.62 -3.75 2.25
CA ILE A 138 -14.30 -3.53 3.66
C ILE A 138 -13.20 -4.50 4.11
N GLU A 139 -13.26 -5.76 3.68
CA GLU A 139 -12.22 -6.75 3.98
C GLU A 139 -10.86 -6.31 3.42
N ARG A 140 -10.81 -5.85 2.17
CA ARG A 140 -9.61 -5.26 1.56
C ARG A 140 -9.12 -4.03 2.30
N GLN A 141 -10.02 -3.14 2.71
CA GLN A 141 -9.70 -1.94 3.50
C GLN A 141 -9.02 -2.33 4.81
N ILE A 142 -9.55 -3.35 5.51
CA ILE A 142 -8.98 -3.87 6.76
C ILE A 142 -7.56 -4.41 6.51
N ARG A 143 -7.33 -5.19 5.45
CA ARG A 143 -5.97 -5.70 5.13
C ARG A 143 -5.01 -4.61 4.67
N ALA A 144 -5.49 -3.61 3.92
CA ALA A 144 -4.68 -2.55 3.35
C ALA A 144 -4.22 -1.52 4.37
N PHE A 145 -5.05 -1.21 5.38
CA PHE A 145 -4.79 -0.13 6.32
C PHE A 145 -4.31 -0.61 7.70
N ASN A 146 -4.27 -1.91 7.98
CA ASN A 146 -3.67 -2.42 9.22
C ASN A 146 -2.18 -2.79 9.00
N PRO A 147 -1.29 -2.48 9.96
CA PRO A 147 -1.58 -1.93 11.29
C PRO A 147 -1.77 -0.40 11.34
N GLU A 148 -1.27 0.34 10.35
CA GLU A 148 -1.29 1.81 10.30
C GLU A 148 -1.88 2.30 8.97
N PRO A 149 -2.85 3.23 8.97
CA PRO A 149 -3.43 3.92 10.14
C PRO A 149 -4.39 3.08 11.00
N GLY A 150 -4.69 1.88 10.56
CA GLY A 150 -5.71 1.01 11.11
C GLY A 150 -7.11 1.35 10.59
N THR A 151 -8.00 0.37 10.64
CA THR A 151 -9.43 0.58 10.33
C THR A 151 -10.25 0.65 11.60
N TYR A 152 -11.32 1.43 11.59
CA TYR A 152 -12.17 1.60 12.77
C TYR A 152 -13.64 1.90 12.46
N THR A 153 -14.48 1.62 13.45
CA THR A 153 -15.86 2.08 13.55
C THR A 153 -16.08 2.71 14.92
N PHE A 154 -17.30 3.17 15.19
CA PHE A 154 -17.70 3.65 16.52
C PHE A 154 -18.61 2.63 17.20
N TYR A 155 -18.40 2.43 18.50
CA TYR A 155 -19.27 1.69 19.39
C TYR A 155 -19.43 2.49 20.68
N ARG A 156 -20.68 2.86 21.03
CA ARG A 156 -20.98 3.76 22.17
C ARG A 156 -20.09 5.01 22.18
N GLU A 157 -19.99 5.66 21.01
CA GLU A 157 -19.17 6.84 20.75
C GLU A 157 -17.65 6.64 20.91
N GLN A 158 -17.20 5.42 21.24
CA GLN A 158 -15.79 5.08 21.35
C GLN A 158 -15.28 4.45 20.06
N VAL A 159 -14.00 4.69 19.76
CA VAL A 159 -13.32 4.05 18.64
C VAL A 159 -13.17 2.55 18.92
N LEU A 160 -13.73 1.74 18.02
CA LEU A 160 -13.50 0.32 17.94
C LEU A 160 -12.67 0.04 16.69
N LYS A 161 -11.37 -0.23 16.87
CA LYS A 161 -10.50 -0.63 15.77
C LYS A 161 -10.85 -2.05 15.34
N ILE A 162 -11.01 -2.24 14.03
CA ILE A 162 -11.14 -3.57 13.42
C ILE A 162 -9.77 -3.93 12.87
N ARG A 163 -9.15 -4.97 13.41
CA ARG A 163 -7.74 -5.31 13.10
C ARG A 163 -7.63 -6.44 12.09
N LYS A 164 -8.56 -7.40 12.16
CA LYS A 164 -8.65 -8.54 11.26
C LYS A 164 -10.09 -8.88 10.97
N ALA A 165 -10.37 -9.20 9.72
CA ALA A 165 -11.64 -9.75 9.27
C ALA A 165 -11.37 -10.69 8.09
N GLU A 166 -12.38 -11.48 7.74
CA GLU A 166 -12.38 -12.33 6.55
C GLU A 166 -13.75 -12.29 5.88
N LEU A 167 -13.80 -12.78 4.65
CA LEU A 167 -15.06 -13.06 3.96
C LEU A 167 -15.46 -14.51 4.19
N ARG A 168 -16.72 -14.71 4.60
CA ARG A 168 -17.36 -16.02 4.65
C ARG A 168 -18.78 -15.89 4.10
N ASP A 169 -19.10 -16.68 3.07
CA ASP A 169 -20.40 -16.65 2.41
C ASP A 169 -20.83 -15.22 1.98
N ASN A 170 -19.88 -14.46 1.42
CA ASN A 170 -20.01 -13.04 1.04
C ASN A 170 -20.33 -12.07 2.18
N LYS A 171 -20.16 -12.50 3.44
CA LYS A 171 -20.32 -11.67 4.63
C LYS A 171 -18.97 -11.38 5.26
N LEU A 172 -18.83 -10.17 5.78
CA LEU A 172 -17.66 -9.78 6.56
C LEU A 172 -17.77 -10.41 7.96
N VAL A 173 -16.77 -11.21 8.33
CA VAL A 173 -16.63 -11.79 9.66
C VAL A 173 -15.44 -11.14 10.36
N MET A 174 -15.72 -10.31 11.37
CA MET A 174 -14.68 -9.71 12.20
C MET A 174 -14.02 -10.80 13.06
N ARG A 175 -12.68 -10.77 13.13
CA ARG A 175 -11.87 -11.74 13.86
C ARG A 175 -11.15 -11.15 15.06
N GLU A 176 -10.56 -9.97 14.89
CA GLU A 176 -9.79 -9.29 15.93
C GLU A 176 -10.20 -7.81 15.99
N VAL A 177 -10.53 -7.33 17.18
CA VAL A 177 -10.95 -5.94 17.44
C VAL A 177 -10.19 -5.36 18.61
N GLN A 178 -10.19 -4.02 18.72
CA GLN A 178 -9.53 -3.31 19.80
C GLN A 178 -10.29 -2.03 20.15
N LEU A 179 -10.82 -1.96 21.36
CA LEU A 179 -11.34 -0.71 21.94
C LEU A 179 -10.18 0.25 22.27
N ALA A 180 -10.45 1.55 22.20
CA ALA A 180 -9.48 2.58 22.57
C ALA A 180 -8.88 2.32 23.97
N GLY A 181 -7.55 2.35 24.06
CA GLY A 181 -6.81 2.12 25.32
C GLY A 181 -6.82 0.68 25.84
N LYS A 182 -7.42 -0.29 25.13
CA LYS A 182 -7.44 -1.71 25.50
C LYS A 182 -6.50 -2.55 24.62
N LYS A 183 -6.16 -3.75 25.09
CA LYS A 183 -5.44 -4.74 24.27
C LYS A 183 -6.38 -5.29 23.18
N PRO A 184 -5.85 -5.67 22.00
CA PRO A 184 -6.61 -6.43 21.02
C PRO A 184 -7.20 -7.70 21.62
N MET A 185 -8.39 -8.08 21.18
CA MET A 185 -9.09 -9.30 21.59
C MET A 185 -9.82 -9.93 20.41
N SER A 186 -10.23 -11.19 20.57
CA SER A 186 -11.09 -11.84 19.59
C SER A 186 -12.44 -11.12 19.52
N PHE A 187 -13.05 -11.11 18.34
CA PHE A 187 -14.40 -10.53 18.20
C PHE A 187 -15.44 -11.29 19.04
N GLU A 188 -15.25 -12.60 19.26
CA GLU A 188 -16.11 -13.40 20.12
C GLU A 188 -16.05 -12.95 21.59
N ASP A 189 -14.84 -12.77 22.14
CA ASP A 189 -14.67 -12.27 23.51
C ASP A 189 -15.21 -10.86 23.68
N PHE A 190 -15.05 -10.02 22.65
CA PHE A 190 -15.67 -8.71 22.61
C PHE A 190 -17.19 -8.79 22.75
N LEU A 191 -17.87 -9.68 22.01
CA LEU A 191 -19.32 -9.85 22.08
C LEU A 191 -19.81 -10.37 23.44
N ARG A 192 -19.03 -11.26 24.10
CA ARG A 192 -19.38 -11.75 25.45
C ARG A 192 -19.50 -10.62 26.47
N GLY A 193 -18.67 -9.58 26.35
CA GLY A 193 -18.71 -8.39 27.21
C GLY A 193 -19.59 -7.25 26.71
N HIS A 194 -20.09 -7.33 25.48
CA HIS A 194 -20.80 -6.24 24.78
C HIS A 194 -21.96 -6.80 23.96
N GLN A 195 -22.91 -7.45 24.63
CA GLN A 195 -24.04 -8.15 23.99
C GLN A 195 -24.98 -7.21 23.20
N ASP A 196 -24.97 -5.91 23.49
CA ASP A 196 -25.73 -4.87 22.79
C ASP A 196 -25.04 -4.38 21.50
N TYR A 197 -23.86 -4.92 21.15
CA TYR A 197 -23.23 -4.62 19.87
C TYR A 197 -24.06 -5.24 18.73
N ALA A 198 -24.89 -4.42 18.10
CA ALA A 198 -25.54 -4.78 16.84
C ALA A 198 -24.50 -4.75 15.72
N ASN A 199 -24.21 -5.91 15.14
CA ASN A 199 -23.34 -5.99 13.97
C ASN A 199 -23.96 -5.13 12.86
N PRO A 200 -23.25 -4.11 12.34
CA PRO A 200 -23.78 -3.20 11.31
C PRO A 200 -23.89 -3.86 9.91
N GLN A 201 -24.35 -5.13 9.85
CA GLN A 201 -24.50 -5.91 8.61
C GLN A 201 -25.33 -5.19 7.54
#